data_AF-A0A7C5MCK8-F1
#
_entry.id   AF-A0A7C5MCK8-F1
#
_cell.length_a   1.000
_cell.length_b   1.000
_cell.length_c   1.000
_cell.angle_alpha   90.00
_cell.angle_beta   90.00
_cell.angle_gamma   90.00
#
_symmetry.space_group_name_H-M   'P 1'
#
loop_
_entity.id
_entity.type
_entity.pdbx_description
1 polymer ?
#
loop_
_entity_poly.entity_id
_entity_poly.type
_entity_poly.pdbx_seq_one_letter_code
_entity_poly.pdbx_strand_id
1 'polypeptide(L)'
;VRPYYLYQADITRGTNHFRTRVETGLEIMQALRGYTTGLAVPQFVIDAPGGGGKIPLMPDYVVRFDEKEIVLRNFEGKEYCYPQADQHYIKDTREAELINF
;
A
#
# COMPACT_ATOMS: atom_id res chain seq x y z
N VAL A 1 -1.76 9.22 21.53
CA VAL A 1 -2.34 7.94 21.02
C VAL A 1 -2.01 7.83 19.55
N ARG A 2 -1.54 6.68 19.06
CA ARG A 2 -1.22 6.46 17.63
C ARG A 2 -2.25 5.49 17.02
N PRO A 3 -3.01 5.89 15.98
CA PRO A 3 -3.89 4.96 15.26
C PRO A 3 -3.08 3.82 14.65
N TYR A 4 -3.53 2.58 14.88
CA TYR A 4 -2.82 1.41 14.40
C TYR A 4 -3.64 0.65 13.35
N TYR A 5 -4.85 0.23 13.70
CA TYR A 5 -5.75 -0.45 12.78
C TYR A 5 -7.11 0.24 12.69
N LEU A 6 -7.66 0.23 11.48
CA LEU A 6 -9.08 0.36 11.21
C LEU A 6 -9.58 -1.02 10.77
N TYR A 7 -10.50 -1.62 11.52
CA TYR A 7 -11.02 -2.94 11.19
C TYR A 7 -12.29 -2.85 10.37
N GLN A 8 -12.38 -3.69 9.35
CA GLN A 8 -13.68 -4.09 8.81
C GLN A 8 -14.43 -4.89 9.89
N ALA A 9 -15.70 -4.59 10.09
CA ALA A 9 -16.52 -5.32 11.06
C ALA A 9 -16.64 -6.81 10.69
N ASP A 10 -16.33 -7.66 11.68
CA ASP A 10 -16.32 -9.11 11.56
C ASP A 10 -17.70 -9.70 11.22
N ILE A 11 -17.67 -10.90 10.64
CA ILE A 11 -18.85 -11.70 10.36
C ILE A 11 -19.28 -12.43 11.64
N THR A 12 -19.82 -11.69 12.59
CA THR A 12 -20.35 -12.24 13.85
C THR A 12 -21.88 -12.32 13.79
N ARG A 13 -22.45 -13.35 14.43
CA ARG A 13 -23.91 -13.54 14.47
C ARG A 13 -24.57 -12.31 15.09
N GLY A 14 -25.53 -11.72 14.36
CA GLY A 14 -26.31 -10.57 14.82
C GLY A 14 -25.67 -9.20 14.59
N THR A 15 -24.43 -9.10 14.12
CA THR A 15 -23.72 -7.81 13.97
C THR A 15 -23.78 -7.23 12.56
N ASN A 16 -24.48 -7.87 11.62
CA ASN A 16 -24.45 -7.48 10.21
C ASN A 16 -24.93 -6.03 9.96
N HIS A 17 -25.80 -5.49 10.82
CA HIS A 17 -26.27 -4.10 10.73
C HIS A 17 -25.21 -3.05 11.11
N PHE A 18 -24.11 -3.45 11.75
CA PHE A 18 -22.93 -2.62 11.97
C PHE A 18 -21.90 -2.71 10.85
N ARG A 19 -22.07 -3.65 9.91
CA ARG A 19 -21.10 -3.85 8.83
C ARG A 19 -21.32 -2.81 7.75
N THR A 20 -20.24 -2.17 7.33
CA THR A 20 -20.18 -1.36 6.13
C THR A 20 -19.72 -2.22 4.96
N ARG A 21 -19.91 -1.72 3.74
CA ARG A 21 -19.20 -2.29 2.60
C ARG A 21 -17.69 -2.01 2.74
N VAL A 22 -16.87 -2.81 2.07
CA VAL A 22 -15.40 -2.66 2.10
C VAL A 22 -14.98 -1.34 1.44
N GLU A 23 -15.73 -0.88 0.43
CA GLU A 23 -15.47 0.38 -0.27
C GLU A 23 -15.50 1.57 0.69
N THR A 24 -16.36 1.56 1.70
CA THR A 24 -16.41 2.62 2.72
C THR A 24 -15.09 2.73 3.48
N GLY A 25 -14.46 1.61 3.81
CA GLY A 25 -13.14 1.61 4.45
C GLY A 25 -12.06 2.18 3.53
N LEU A 26 -12.10 1.82 2.25
CA LEU A 26 -11.17 2.35 1.24
C LEU A 26 -11.34 3.86 1.04
N GLU A 27 -12.58 4.35 0.96
CA GLU A 27 -12.92 5.78 0.86
C GLU A 27 -12.38 6.57 2.07
N ILE A 28 -12.54 6.03 3.29
CA ILE A 28 -11.96 6.62 4.51
C ILE A 28 -10.43 6.69 4.39
N MET A 29 -9.79 5.61 3.95
CA MET A 29 -8.33 5.59 3.80
C MET A 29 -7.83 6.58 2.75
N GLN A 30 -8.57 6.76 1.66
CA GLN A 30 -8.26 7.74 0.61
C GLN A 30 -8.41 9.17 1.12
N ALA A 31 -9.42 9.44 1.95
CA ALA A 31 -9.65 10.76 2.56
C ALA A 31 -8.63 11.11 3.67
N LEU A 32 -7.99 10.11 4.29
CA LEU A 32 -6.97 10.33 5.32
C LEU A 32 -5.56 10.47 4.75
N ARG A 33 -5.18 9.60 3.80
CA ARG A 33 -3.82 9.52 3.29
C ARG A 33 -3.49 10.73 2.41
N GLY A 34 -2.38 11.39 2.70
CA GLY A 34 -1.95 12.62 2.01
C GLY A 34 -2.57 13.90 2.57
N TYR A 35 -3.74 13.81 3.21
CA TYR A 35 -4.41 14.94 3.88
C TYR A 35 -4.03 15.10 5.36
N THR A 36 -3.41 14.08 5.96
CA THR A 36 -2.98 14.08 7.36
C THR A 36 -1.55 13.54 7.51
N THR A 37 -0.96 13.68 8.70
CA THR A 37 0.40 13.15 8.95
C THR A 37 0.40 11.63 8.83
N GLY A 38 1.48 11.05 8.29
CA GLY A 38 1.57 9.60 8.11
C GLY A 38 1.41 8.79 9.41
N LEU A 39 1.76 9.38 10.56
CA LEU A 39 1.57 8.75 11.87
C LEU A 39 0.10 8.69 12.33
N ALA A 40 -0.78 9.51 11.74
CA ALA A 40 -2.20 9.54 12.01
C ALA A 40 -3.02 8.60 11.08
N VAL A 41 -2.39 8.03 10.04
CA VAL A 41 -3.06 7.15 9.08
C VAL A 41 -2.95 5.70 9.56
N PRO A 42 -4.05 5.03 9.95
CA PRO A 42 -4.02 3.62 10.36
C PRO A 42 -3.84 2.69 9.15
N GLN A 43 -3.71 1.39 9.42
CA GLN A 43 -3.86 0.35 8.39
C GLN A 43 -5.31 -0.15 8.38
N PHE A 44 -6.01 -0.05 7.25
CA PHE A 44 -7.32 -0.68 7.10
C PHE A 44 -7.13 -2.18 6.87
N VAL A 45 -7.76 -3.02 7.68
CA VAL A 45 -7.57 -4.47 7.66
C VAL A 45 -8.90 -5.22 7.71
N ILE A 46 -8.92 -6.36 7.03
CA ILE A 46 -9.95 -7.40 7.18
C ILE A 46 -9.28 -8.60 7.87
N ASP A 47 -9.87 -9.08 8.97
CA ASP A 47 -9.47 -10.35 9.56
C ASP A 47 -10.02 -11.49 8.68
N ALA A 48 -9.12 -12.23 8.05
CA ALA A 48 -9.47 -13.29 7.13
C ALA A 48 -10.13 -14.47 7.87
N PRO A 49 -11.20 -15.06 7.32
CA PRO A 49 -11.90 -16.17 7.96
C PRO A 49 -10.97 -17.37 8.16
N GLY A 50 -11.24 -18.17 9.19
CA GLY A 50 -10.45 -19.37 9.48
C GLY A 50 -9.05 -19.11 10.03
N GLY A 51 -8.76 -17.89 10.51
CA GLY A 51 -7.46 -17.56 11.09
C GLY A 51 -6.39 -17.19 10.08
N GLY A 52 -6.77 -16.75 8.87
CA GLY A 52 -5.84 -16.30 7.83
C GLY A 52 -5.09 -14.98 8.14
N GLY A 53 -5.36 -14.38 9.30
CA GLY A 53 -4.70 -13.17 9.77
C GLY A 53 -5.30 -11.87 9.20
N LYS A 54 -4.62 -10.76 9.48
CA LYS A 54 -5.04 -9.39 9.13
C LYS A 54 -4.54 -9.06 7.73
N ILE A 55 -5.45 -8.97 6.77
CA ILE A 55 -5.11 -8.59 5.41
C ILE A 55 -5.25 -7.07 5.27
N PRO A 56 -4.16 -6.32 5.01
CA PRO A 56 -4.25 -4.89 4.74
C PRO A 56 -4.92 -4.60 3.41
N LEU A 57 -5.75 -3.57 3.40
CA LEU A 57 -6.29 -2.96 2.21
C LEU A 57 -5.80 -1.52 2.12
N MET A 58 -5.43 -1.11 0.91
CA MET A 58 -5.01 0.25 0.59
C MET A 58 -5.76 0.75 -0.64
N PRO A 59 -5.98 2.07 -0.77
CA PRO A 59 -6.37 2.64 -2.04
C PRO A 59 -5.33 2.31 -3.12
N ASP A 60 -5.80 2.12 -4.35
CA ASP A 60 -4.92 1.86 -5.48
C ASP A 60 -4.27 3.16 -5.96
N TYR A 61 -2.94 3.18 -5.97
CA TYR A 61 -2.12 4.29 -6.44
C TYR A 61 -1.36 3.94 -7.71
N VAL A 62 -1.33 2.67 -8.13
CA VAL A 62 -0.57 2.23 -9.31
C VAL A 62 -1.49 2.29 -10.52
N VAL A 63 -1.17 3.19 -11.46
CA VAL A 63 -1.93 3.33 -12.71
C VAL A 63 -1.36 2.40 -13.79
N ARG A 64 -0.03 2.30 -13.87
CA ARG A 64 0.68 1.41 -14.80
C ARG A 64 1.97 0.94 -14.15
N PHE A 65 2.35 -0.30 -14.41
CA PHE A 65 3.62 -0.88 -13.99
C PHE A 65 4.22 -1.62 -15.19
N ASP A 66 5.40 -1.19 -15.63
CA ASP A 66 6.15 -1.89 -16.67
C ASP A 66 7.64 -2.01 -16.30
N GLU A 67 8.43 -2.62 -17.20
CA GLU A 67 9.86 -2.88 -16.99
C GLU A 67 10.72 -1.61 -16.95
N LYS A 68 10.23 -0.50 -17.49
CA LYS A 68 10.99 0.76 -17.62
C LYS A 68 10.58 1.77 -16.56
N GLU A 69 9.29 1.85 -16.25
CA GLU A 69 8.76 2.81 -15.30
C GLU A 69 7.48 2.32 -14.60
N ILE A 70 7.12 3.02 -13.54
CA ILE A 70 5.82 2.92 -12.87
C ILE A 70 5.11 4.27 -12.95
N VAL A 71 3.82 4.27 -13.29
CA VAL A 71 2.95 5.45 -13.23
C VAL A 71 2.12 5.37 -11.96
N LEU A 72 2.25 6.39 -11.12
CA LEU A 72 1.61 6.50 -9.84
C LEU A 72 0.64 7.67 -9.83
N ARG A 73 -0.54 7.49 -9.25
CA ARG A 73 -1.46 8.59 -8.94
C ARG A 73 -1.35 8.93 -7.46
N ASN A 74 -1.21 10.21 -7.11
CA ASN A 74 -1.18 10.63 -5.70
C ASN A 74 -2.60 10.88 -5.15
N PHE A 75 -2.68 11.30 -3.88
CA PHE A 75 -3.95 11.60 -3.20
C PHE A 75 -4.72 12.80 -3.78
N GLU A 76 -4.07 13.66 -4.56
CA GLU A 76 -4.68 14.79 -5.29
C GLU A 76 -5.12 14.40 -6.72
N GLY A 77 -4.90 13.14 -7.11
CA GLY A 77 -5.17 12.67 -8.46
C GLY A 77 -4.10 13.01 -9.51
N LYS A 78 -2.97 13.60 -9.10
CA LYS A 78 -1.85 13.89 -10.00
C LYS A 78 -1.07 12.63 -10.32
N GLU A 79 -0.69 12.46 -11.58
CA GLU A 79 0.08 11.32 -12.05
C GLU A 79 1.58 11.65 -12.12
N TYR A 80 2.41 10.66 -11.78
CA TYR A 80 3.86 10.75 -11.75
C TYR A 80 4.48 9.50 -12.35
N CYS A 81 5.47 9.67 -13.22
CA CYS A 81 6.30 8.58 -13.71
C CYS A 81 7.54 8.44 -12.84
N TYR A 82 7.84 7.23 -12.39
CA TYR A 82 9.07 6.89 -11.69
C TYR A 82 9.82 5.82 -12.47
N PRO A 83 11.09 6.06 -12.89
CA PRO A 83 11.85 5.08 -13.65
C PRO A 83 12.25 3.89 -12.78
N GLN A 84 12.20 2.69 -13.35
CA GLN A 84 12.77 1.49 -12.73
C GLN A 84 14.29 1.63 -12.64
N ALA A 85 14.88 1.00 -11.63
CA ALA A 85 16.33 0.91 -11.57
C ALA A 85 16.86 0.00 -12.70
N ASP A 86 18.01 0.37 -13.27
CA ASP A 86 18.69 -0.50 -14.22
C ASP A 86 18.99 -1.86 -13.58
N GLN A 87 18.56 -2.95 -14.23
CA GLN A 87 18.81 -4.30 -13.73
C GLN A 87 20.31 -4.70 -13.76
N HIS A 88 21.19 -3.85 -14.30
CA HIS A 88 22.63 -4.04 -14.38
C HIS A 88 23.41 -3.57 -13.14
N TYR A 89 22.77 -3.44 -11.97
CA TYR A 89 23.49 -3.30 -10.70
C TYR A 89 24.28 -4.59 -10.40
N ILE A 90 25.50 -4.69 -10.94
CA ILE A 90 26.48 -5.69 -10.57
C ILE A 90 26.83 -5.45 -9.09
N LYS A 91 26.43 -6.38 -8.21
CA LYS A 91 27.01 -6.50 -6.88
C LYS A 91 28.41 -7.07 -7.04
N ASP A 92 29.38 -6.21 -7.34
CA ASP A 92 30.78 -6.57 -7.14
C ASP A 92 31.38 -5.78 -6.00
N THR A 93 31.52 -6.44 -4.86
CA THR A 93 32.31 -5.94 -3.75
C THR A 93 33.68 -6.63 -3.71
N ARG A 94 34.13 -7.32 -4.78
CA ARG A 94 35.49 -7.91 -4.82
C ARG A 94 36.22 -7.90 -6.18
N GLU A 95 35.63 -7.52 -7.30
CA GLU A 95 36.35 -7.45 -8.60
C GLU A 95 36.45 -6.04 -9.21
N ALA A 96 36.42 -4.98 -8.40
CA ALA A 96 36.65 -3.61 -8.89
C ALA A 96 38.13 -3.27 -9.19
N GLU A 97 39.09 -4.17 -8.96
CA GLU A 97 40.52 -3.93 -9.21
C GLU A 97 41.14 -4.79 -10.33
N LEU A 98 40.39 -5.68 -10.97
CA LEU A 98 40.95 -6.57 -11.98
C LEU A 98 39.98 -6.75 -13.15
N ILE A 99 39.82 -5.73 -14.00
CA ILE A 99 39.57 -5.87 -15.45
C ILE A 99 39.91 -4.53 -16.12
N ASN A 100 41.14 -4.51 -16.67
CA ASN A 100 41.58 -3.91 -17.94
C ASN A 100 42.05 -2.44 -18.06
N PHE A 101 43.39 -2.36 -18.12
CA PHE A 101 44.35 -1.38 -18.66
C PHE A 101 44.77 -0.18 -17.82
#